data_AF-A0A812NN94-F1
#
_entry.id   AF-A0A812NN94-F1
#
_cell.length_a   1.000
_cell.length_b   1.000
_cell.length_c   1.000
_cell.angle_alpha   90.00
_cell.angle_beta   90.00
_cell.angle_gamma   90.00
#
_symmetry.space_group_name_H-M   'P 1'
#
loop_
_entity.id
_entity.type
_entity.pdbx_description
1 polymer ?
#
loop_
_entity_poly.entity_id
_entity_poly.type
_entity_poly.pdbx_seq_one_letter_code
_entity_poly.pdbx_strand_id
1 'polypeptide(L)'
;MSTRFAGPRTGGLHAKQRLLLVFVGCLCSMPIAGRIALKAAMIQATLEWSSFEELLDMAQSRSNRRSNEHNGNNEAYWRKRGYDGRPDNWEERYAAIRAERQKAGRLEHETNHAASRSPDQKRAASRDTVKVMEAIREALAPQAKVIVAGSRAKKTDLATSDQDYYIDWETSVTLQHRDELQEELEKRFPGAVEITKHGTLRVAGESGQLCITFAHALFYDESFEERARLDKDAFKGNRPAQQAVRAVKMKLQDAGIKLKGHTLEYAVLKVQEEHPYAGFYDLAMKTLDALGLRRVF
;
A
#
# COMPACT_ATOMS: atom_id res chain seq x y z
N MET A 1 5.83 -50.76 40.56
CA MET A 1 6.20 -50.56 39.14
C MET A 1 6.64 -49.11 38.98
N SER A 2 7.94 -48.89 38.80
CA SER A 2 8.56 -47.55 38.80
C SER A 2 9.05 -47.25 37.39
N THR A 3 8.39 -46.31 36.71
CA THR A 3 8.74 -45.86 35.36
C THR A 3 9.65 -44.63 35.44
N ARG A 4 10.91 -44.81 35.07
CA ARG A 4 11.90 -43.74 34.90
C ARG A 4 11.58 -42.93 33.64
N PHE A 5 11.39 -41.63 33.78
CA PHE A 5 11.36 -40.69 32.66
C PHE A 5 12.79 -40.33 32.25
N ALA A 6 13.12 -40.59 30.99
CA ALA A 6 14.36 -40.17 30.36
C ALA A 6 14.24 -38.70 29.90
N GLY A 7 15.20 -37.87 30.29
CA GLY A 7 15.30 -36.47 29.86
C GLY A 7 15.68 -36.32 28.37
N PRO A 8 15.38 -35.17 27.74
CA PRO A 8 15.64 -34.96 26.33
C PRO A 8 17.14 -34.75 26.06
N ARG A 9 17.64 -35.47 25.05
CA ARG A 9 18.99 -35.32 24.49
C ARG A 9 19.06 -34.01 23.70
N THR A 10 19.94 -33.09 24.10
CA THR A 10 20.31 -31.91 23.33
C THR A 10 21.22 -32.33 22.16
N GLY A 11 20.60 -32.57 21.01
CA GLY A 11 21.28 -32.85 19.75
C GLY A 11 22.03 -31.63 19.23
N GLY A 12 23.29 -31.84 18.84
CA GLY A 12 24.22 -30.82 18.37
C GLY A 12 23.71 -30.03 17.17
N LEU A 13 23.49 -28.73 17.38
CA LEU A 13 23.36 -27.74 16.33
C LEU A 13 24.72 -27.46 15.68
N HIS A 14 24.90 -28.10 14.53
CA HIS A 14 25.79 -27.81 13.41
C HIS A 14 26.69 -26.55 13.52
N ALA A 15 28.00 -26.78 13.52
CA ALA A 15 29.05 -25.77 13.30
C ALA A 15 28.85 -24.95 12.00
N LYS A 16 28.06 -25.42 11.03
CA LYS A 16 27.73 -24.70 9.80
C LYS A 16 26.82 -23.47 10.02
N GLN A 17 25.98 -23.45 11.07
CA GLN A 17 25.13 -22.28 11.35
C GLN A 17 25.89 -21.15 12.07
N ARG A 18 26.97 -21.45 12.79
CA ARG A 18 27.82 -20.43 13.41
C ARG A 18 28.66 -19.63 12.39
N LEU A 19 29.04 -20.24 11.25
CA LEU A 19 29.79 -19.52 10.20
C LEU A 19 28.94 -18.47 9.46
N LEU A 20 27.62 -18.72 9.31
CA LEU A 20 26.72 -17.81 8.59
C LEU A 20 26.41 -16.55 9.41
N LEU A 21 26.32 -16.66 10.74
CA LEU A 21 26.05 -15.54 11.66
C LEU A 21 27.24 -14.57 11.80
N VAL A 22 28.48 -15.06 11.72
CA VAL A 22 29.68 -14.20 11.74
C VAL A 22 29.80 -13.38 10.45
N PHE A 23 29.35 -13.91 9.31
CA PHE A 23 29.40 -13.22 8.02
C PHE A 23 28.38 -12.07 7.90
N VAL A 24 27.18 -12.22 8.47
CA VAL A 24 26.15 -11.17 8.45
C VAL A 24 26.53 -9.99 9.34
N GLY A 25 27.23 -10.22 10.45
CA GLY A 25 27.73 -9.16 11.33
C GLY A 25 28.76 -8.23 10.67
N CYS A 26 29.71 -8.78 9.92
CA CYS A 26 30.73 -7.99 9.20
C CYS A 26 30.18 -7.18 8.02
N LEU A 27 29.06 -7.60 7.42
CA LEU A 27 28.48 -6.90 6.26
C LEU A 27 27.85 -5.55 6.64
N CYS A 28 27.36 -5.41 7.87
CA CYS A 28 26.69 -4.20 8.34
C CYS A 28 27.66 -3.05 8.64
N SER A 29 28.93 -3.33 8.92
CA SER A 29 29.98 -2.33 9.18
C SER A 29 30.83 -1.99 7.96
N MET A 30 30.69 -2.73 6.85
CA MET A 30 31.43 -2.42 5.62
C MET A 30 30.92 -1.14 4.95
N PRO A 31 31.82 -0.25 4.48
CA PRO A 31 31.46 0.87 3.62
C PRO A 31 30.82 0.35 2.31
N ILE A 32 29.99 1.18 1.69
CA ILE A 32 29.20 0.83 0.49
C ILE A 32 30.09 0.23 -0.62
N ALA A 33 31.29 0.78 -0.83
CA ALA A 33 32.27 0.28 -1.78
C ALA A 33 32.71 -1.18 -1.49
N GLY A 34 32.90 -1.54 -0.21
CA GLY A 34 33.25 -2.90 0.20
C GLY A 34 32.12 -3.91 -0.02
N ARG A 35 30.86 -3.49 0.16
CA ARG A 35 29.69 -4.34 -0.13
C ARG A 35 29.50 -4.58 -1.63
N ILE A 36 29.82 -3.58 -2.46
CA ILE A 36 29.80 -3.72 -3.93
C ILE A 36 30.90 -4.67 -4.38
N ALA A 37 32.13 -4.52 -3.87
CA ALA A 37 33.25 -5.39 -4.19
C ALA A 37 33.00 -6.85 -3.74
N LEU A 38 32.43 -7.06 -2.56
CA LEU A 38 32.08 -8.40 -2.09
C LEU A 38 30.95 -9.03 -2.91
N LYS A 39 29.91 -8.26 -3.28
CA LYS A 39 28.87 -8.75 -4.20
C LYS A 39 29.45 -9.11 -5.56
N ALA A 40 30.35 -8.29 -6.11
CA ALA A 40 31.03 -8.58 -7.36
C ALA A 40 31.86 -9.87 -7.24
N ALA A 41 32.67 -10.02 -6.19
CA ALA A 41 33.48 -11.22 -5.95
C ALA A 41 32.65 -12.49 -5.72
N MET A 42 31.50 -12.39 -5.04
CA MET A 42 30.58 -13.52 -4.86
C MET A 42 29.88 -13.93 -6.16
N ILE A 43 29.55 -12.96 -7.02
CA ILE A 43 29.06 -13.23 -8.38
C ILE A 43 30.15 -13.88 -9.23
N GLN A 44 31.41 -13.45 -9.08
CA GLN A 44 32.56 -14.07 -9.75
C GLN A 44 32.82 -15.53 -9.33
N ALA A 45 32.53 -15.90 -8.09
CA ALA A 45 32.82 -17.24 -7.56
C ALA A 45 31.71 -18.27 -7.82
N THR A 46 30.52 -17.84 -8.27
CA THR A 46 29.36 -18.73 -8.46
C THR A 46 28.95 -18.91 -9.92
N LEU A 47 29.49 -18.12 -10.84
CA LEU A 47 29.37 -18.35 -12.27
C LEU A 47 30.54 -19.23 -12.70
N GLU A 48 30.28 -20.45 -13.18
CA GLU A 48 31.15 -21.04 -14.20
C GLU A 48 30.95 -20.17 -15.45
N TRP A 49 31.98 -19.45 -15.85
CA TRP A 49 31.88 -18.21 -16.60
C TRP A 49 31.58 -18.43 -18.08
N SER A 50 30.39 -18.03 -18.51
CA SER A 50 30.26 -17.25 -19.74
C SER A 50 31.24 -16.08 -19.68
N SER A 51 32.04 -15.86 -20.73
CA SER A 51 33.06 -14.81 -20.73
C SER A 51 32.46 -13.43 -20.43
N PHE A 52 33.28 -12.49 -19.97
CA PHE A 52 32.81 -11.11 -19.74
C PHE A 52 32.20 -10.51 -21.02
N GLU A 53 32.76 -10.88 -22.17
CA GLU A 53 32.26 -10.57 -23.51
C GLU A 53 30.84 -11.13 -23.73
N GLU A 54 30.57 -12.38 -23.34
CA GLU A 54 29.22 -12.95 -23.42
C GLU A 54 28.20 -12.21 -22.54
N LEU A 55 28.62 -11.75 -21.35
CA LEU A 55 27.75 -10.93 -20.49
C LEU A 55 27.44 -9.56 -21.12
N LEU A 56 28.43 -8.94 -21.77
CA LEU A 56 28.24 -7.69 -22.52
C LEU A 56 27.31 -7.90 -23.72
N ASP A 57 27.50 -8.97 -24.49
CA ASP A 57 26.63 -9.32 -25.62
C ASP A 57 25.20 -9.62 -25.17
N MET A 58 25.02 -10.32 -24.05
CA MET A 58 23.71 -10.52 -23.45
C MET A 58 23.06 -9.21 -23.01
N ALA A 59 23.81 -8.29 -22.40
CA ALA A 59 23.31 -6.99 -21.99
C ALA A 59 22.91 -6.12 -23.20
N GLN A 60 23.74 -6.10 -24.24
CA GLN A 60 23.49 -5.36 -25.46
C GLN A 60 22.33 -5.95 -26.26
N SER A 61 22.24 -7.28 -26.35
CA SER A 61 21.10 -7.99 -26.94
C SER A 61 19.79 -7.66 -26.22
N ARG A 62 19.79 -7.65 -24.88
CA ARG A 62 18.63 -7.22 -24.07
C ARG A 62 18.26 -5.76 -24.33
N SER A 63 19.24 -4.87 -24.45
CA SER A 63 19.03 -3.45 -24.76
C SER A 63 18.41 -3.26 -26.14
N ASN A 64 18.97 -3.92 -27.16
CA ASN A 64 18.49 -3.86 -28.55
C ASN A 64 17.07 -4.42 -28.66
N ARG A 65 16.80 -5.56 -28.03
CA ARG A 65 15.47 -6.16 -27.96
C ARG A 65 14.47 -5.19 -27.33
N ARG A 66 14.82 -4.57 -26.19
CA ARG A 66 13.98 -3.59 -25.52
C ARG A 66 13.70 -2.38 -26.41
N SER A 67 14.72 -1.83 -27.07
CA SER A 67 14.58 -0.70 -28.01
C SER A 67 13.62 -1.04 -29.15
N ASN A 68 13.75 -2.23 -29.73
CA ASN A 68 12.86 -2.71 -30.79
C ASN A 68 11.41 -2.91 -30.30
N GLU A 69 11.21 -3.49 -29.11
CA GLU A 69 9.88 -3.71 -28.52
C GLU A 69 9.15 -2.42 -28.10
N HIS A 70 9.87 -1.28 -28.02
CA HIS A 70 9.32 0.03 -27.67
C HIS A 70 9.29 1.02 -28.84
N ASN A 71 9.89 0.69 -29.98
CA ASN A 71 9.88 1.51 -31.20
C ASN A 71 8.68 1.16 -32.09
N GLY A 72 7.72 2.08 -32.23
CA GLY A 72 6.53 1.88 -33.08
C GLY A 72 6.84 1.67 -34.57
N ASN A 73 8.04 2.02 -35.02
CA ASN A 73 8.48 1.77 -36.40
C ASN A 73 8.89 0.29 -36.61
N ASN A 74 9.18 -0.46 -35.55
CA ASN A 74 9.66 -1.84 -35.61
C ASN A 74 8.50 -2.84 -35.54
N GLU A 75 8.53 -3.89 -36.36
CA GLU A 75 7.51 -4.94 -36.38
C GLU A 75 7.35 -5.68 -35.04
N ALA A 76 8.46 -5.87 -34.30
CA ALA A 76 8.44 -6.52 -32.99
C ALA A 76 7.54 -5.80 -31.98
N TYR A 77 7.42 -4.47 -32.07
CA TYR A 77 6.52 -3.67 -31.24
C TYR A 77 5.04 -4.06 -31.45
N TRP A 78 4.65 -4.28 -32.71
CA TRP A 78 3.28 -4.59 -33.09
C TRP A 78 2.92 -6.05 -32.83
N ARG A 79 3.84 -6.98 -33.13
CA ARG A 79 3.67 -8.40 -32.79
C ARG A 79 3.45 -8.63 -31.30
N LYS A 80 4.20 -7.92 -30.44
CA LYS A 80 4.01 -7.97 -28.98
C LYS A 80 2.61 -7.50 -28.51
N ARG A 81 1.87 -6.78 -29.36
CA ARG A 81 0.51 -6.27 -29.10
C ARG A 81 -0.58 -7.07 -29.83
N GLY A 82 -0.23 -8.22 -30.40
CA GLY A 82 -1.19 -9.10 -31.06
C GLY A 82 -1.52 -8.74 -32.51
N TYR A 83 -0.71 -7.90 -33.15
CA TYR A 83 -0.82 -7.65 -34.59
C TYR A 83 0.08 -8.64 -35.35
N ASP A 84 -0.35 -9.12 -36.51
CA ASP A 84 0.44 -10.04 -37.35
C ASP A 84 1.75 -9.41 -37.86
N GLY A 85 1.73 -8.08 -38.02
CA GLY A 85 2.87 -7.27 -38.42
C GLY A 85 2.63 -5.79 -38.14
N ARG A 86 3.48 -4.91 -38.69
CA ARG A 86 3.27 -3.46 -38.60
C ARG A 86 2.11 -3.06 -39.52
N PRO A 87 1.01 -2.48 -39.01
CA PRO A 87 -0.11 -2.07 -39.85
C PRO A 87 0.27 -0.89 -40.75
N ASP A 88 -0.42 -0.71 -41.88
CA ASP A 88 -0.14 0.40 -42.81
C ASP A 88 -0.31 1.77 -42.14
N ASN A 89 -1.31 1.92 -41.26
CA ASN A 89 -1.55 3.13 -40.48
C ASN A 89 -0.85 3.14 -39.10
N TRP A 90 0.34 2.51 -39.00
CA TRP A 90 1.07 2.40 -37.74
C TRP A 90 1.42 3.75 -37.11
N GLU A 91 1.70 4.79 -37.90
CA GLU A 91 2.06 6.11 -37.39
C GLU A 91 0.94 6.74 -36.56
N GLU A 92 -0.29 6.73 -37.11
CA GLU A 92 -1.49 7.24 -36.44
C GLU A 92 -1.79 6.44 -35.17
N ARG A 93 -1.76 5.11 -35.26
CA ARG A 93 -1.98 4.23 -34.11
C ARG A 93 -0.92 4.43 -33.03
N TYR A 94 0.35 4.57 -33.42
CA TYR A 94 1.45 4.79 -32.48
C TYR A 94 1.36 6.18 -31.83
N ALA A 95 0.98 7.20 -32.59
CA ALA A 95 0.71 8.53 -32.06
C ALA A 95 -0.43 8.50 -31.02
N ALA A 96 -1.53 7.78 -31.30
CA ALA A 96 -2.62 7.58 -30.35
C ALA A 96 -2.15 6.88 -29.06
N ILE A 97 -1.39 5.77 -29.19
CA ILE A 97 -0.82 5.05 -28.04
C ILE A 97 0.13 5.95 -27.23
N ARG A 98 0.95 6.77 -27.89
CA ARG A 98 1.85 7.71 -27.22
C ARG A 98 1.06 8.80 -26.48
N ALA A 99 0.03 9.35 -27.09
CA ALA A 99 -0.84 10.36 -26.48
C ALA A 99 -1.55 9.81 -25.23
N GLU A 100 -2.05 8.58 -25.30
CA GLU A 100 -2.64 7.87 -24.16
C GLU A 100 -1.63 7.65 -23.04
N ARG A 101 -0.42 7.18 -23.35
CA ARG A 101 0.66 7.04 -22.36
C ARG A 101 1.04 8.36 -21.70
N GLN A 102 1.05 9.45 -22.46
CA GLN A 102 1.32 10.77 -21.90
C GLN A 102 0.19 11.22 -20.97
N LYS A 103 -1.08 10.96 -21.33
CA LYS A 103 -2.23 11.22 -20.44
C LYS A 103 -2.12 10.39 -19.15
N ALA A 104 -1.85 9.09 -19.28
CA ALA A 104 -1.63 8.21 -18.13
C ALA A 104 -0.46 8.69 -17.26
N GLY A 105 0.68 9.04 -17.86
CA GLY A 105 1.85 9.53 -17.11
C GLY A 105 1.60 10.84 -16.36
N ARG A 106 0.85 11.77 -16.97
CA ARG A 106 0.43 13.00 -16.28
C ARG A 106 -0.50 12.71 -15.11
N LEU A 107 -1.53 11.88 -15.33
CA LEU A 107 -2.45 11.49 -14.26
C LEU A 107 -1.72 10.77 -13.12
N GLU A 108 -0.76 9.91 -13.43
CA GLU A 108 0.05 9.22 -12.41
C GLU A 108 0.84 10.23 -11.58
N HIS A 109 1.48 11.19 -12.25
CA HIS A 109 2.23 12.26 -11.59
C HIS A 109 1.33 13.09 -10.66
N GLU A 110 0.20 13.57 -11.16
CA GLU A 110 -0.80 14.33 -10.39
C GLU A 110 -1.30 13.52 -9.17
N THR A 111 -1.64 12.25 -9.39
CA THR A 111 -2.13 11.35 -8.34
C THR A 111 -1.07 11.10 -7.26
N ASN A 112 0.18 10.86 -7.67
CA ASN A 112 1.29 10.68 -6.72
C ASN A 112 1.58 11.96 -5.95
N HIS A 113 1.48 13.12 -6.61
CA HIS A 113 1.63 14.42 -5.95
C HIS A 113 0.50 14.66 -4.93
N ALA A 114 -0.76 14.42 -5.30
CA ALA A 114 -1.91 14.54 -4.41
C ALA A 114 -1.88 13.56 -3.21
N ALA A 115 -1.24 12.40 -3.38
CA ALA A 115 -1.03 11.44 -2.29
C ALA A 115 0.22 11.75 -1.43
N SER A 116 1.12 12.61 -1.91
CA SER A 116 2.35 12.93 -1.21
C SER A 116 2.09 13.89 -0.06
N ARG A 117 2.55 13.52 1.14
CA ARG A 117 2.49 14.37 2.34
C ARG A 117 3.79 15.15 2.50
N SER A 118 3.67 16.42 2.88
CA SER A 118 4.83 17.24 3.25
C SER A 118 5.52 16.66 4.51
N PRO A 119 6.81 16.96 4.74
CA PRO A 119 7.50 16.56 5.97
C PRO A 119 6.77 16.99 7.24
N ASP A 120 6.17 18.18 7.25
CA ASP A 120 5.45 18.69 8.42
C ASP A 120 4.12 17.98 8.65
N GLN A 121 3.37 17.66 7.59
CA GLN A 121 2.18 16.81 7.69
C GLN A 121 2.52 15.42 8.25
N LYS A 122 3.65 14.84 7.85
CA LYS A 122 4.12 13.55 8.40
C LYS A 122 4.45 13.67 9.89
N ARG A 123 5.17 14.73 10.31
CA ARG A 123 5.49 14.98 11.72
C ARG A 123 4.24 15.20 12.56
N ALA A 124 3.27 15.99 12.07
CA ALA A 124 1.99 16.20 12.72
C ALA A 124 1.24 14.88 12.89
N ALA A 125 1.16 14.06 11.84
CA ALA A 125 0.50 12.76 11.90
C ALA A 125 1.17 11.81 12.91
N SER A 126 2.50 11.85 13.02
CA SER A 126 3.22 11.09 14.04
C SER A 126 2.90 11.56 15.46
N ARG A 127 2.86 12.88 15.71
CA ARG A 127 2.48 13.43 17.03
C ARG A 127 1.05 13.05 17.41
N ASP A 128 0.10 13.21 16.49
CA ASP A 128 -1.29 12.83 16.70
C ASP A 128 -1.41 11.33 17.01
N THR A 129 -0.68 10.48 16.27
CA THR A 129 -0.65 9.03 16.51
C THR A 129 -0.15 8.72 17.92
N VAL A 130 0.92 9.38 18.39
CA VAL A 130 1.46 9.17 19.75
C VAL A 130 0.42 9.56 20.80
N LYS A 131 -0.21 10.74 20.67
CA LYS A 131 -1.27 11.19 21.59
C LYS A 131 -2.44 10.21 21.64
N VAL A 132 -2.89 9.70 20.49
CA VAL A 132 -3.97 8.70 20.41
C VAL A 132 -3.56 7.39 21.09
N MET A 133 -2.34 6.90 20.85
CA MET A 133 -1.84 5.68 21.49
C MET A 133 -1.72 5.81 23.01
N GLU A 134 -1.30 6.97 23.50
CA GLU A 134 -1.24 7.26 24.94
C GLU A 134 -2.63 7.30 25.56
N ALA A 135 -3.61 7.98 24.94
CA ALA A 135 -4.99 7.99 25.41
C ALA A 135 -5.59 6.59 25.50
N ILE A 136 -5.36 5.76 24.47
CA ILE A 136 -5.86 4.38 24.43
C ILE A 136 -5.24 3.52 25.53
N ARG A 137 -3.94 3.68 25.79
CA ARG A 137 -3.24 2.94 26.84
C ARG A 137 -3.77 3.27 28.24
N GLU A 138 -4.05 4.54 28.50
CA GLU A 138 -4.60 4.99 29.79
C GLU A 138 -6.04 4.51 29.99
N ALA A 139 -6.87 4.54 28.95
CA ALA A 139 -8.30 4.19 29.05
C ALA A 139 -8.59 2.69 29.00
N LEU A 140 -7.94 1.90 28.13
CA LEU A 140 -8.34 0.53 27.80
C LEU A 140 -7.34 -0.55 28.26
N ALA A 141 -6.33 -0.16 29.03
CA ALA A 141 -5.21 -0.98 29.47
C ALA A 141 -4.12 -1.27 28.40
N PRO A 142 -2.88 -1.62 28.82
CA PRO A 142 -1.71 -1.68 27.94
C PRO A 142 -1.76 -2.72 26.81
N GLN A 143 -2.67 -3.70 26.90
CA GLN A 143 -2.83 -4.77 25.92
C GLN A 143 -3.67 -4.38 24.70
N ALA A 144 -4.36 -3.22 24.73
CA ALA A 144 -5.08 -2.71 23.57
C ALA A 144 -4.10 -2.36 22.44
N LYS A 145 -4.34 -2.93 21.25
CA LYS A 145 -3.51 -2.70 20.05
C LYS A 145 -4.14 -1.64 19.17
N VAL A 146 -3.36 -0.62 18.85
CA VAL A 146 -3.75 0.42 17.90
C VAL A 146 -3.24 0.03 16.51
N ILE A 147 -4.16 -0.18 15.58
CA ILE A 147 -3.88 -0.56 14.20
C ILE A 147 -4.28 0.60 13.28
N VAL A 148 -3.37 1.02 12.40
CA VAL A 148 -3.72 1.97 11.33
C VAL A 148 -4.68 1.28 10.37
N ALA A 149 -5.82 1.91 10.11
CA ALA A 149 -6.90 1.36 9.32
C ALA A 149 -7.18 2.20 8.07
N GLY A 150 -8.29 1.88 7.41
CA GLY A 150 -8.83 2.67 6.31
C GLY A 150 -7.89 2.79 5.11
N SER A 151 -7.92 3.96 4.47
CA SER A 151 -7.22 4.17 3.20
C SER A 151 -5.70 4.17 3.34
N ARG A 152 -5.15 4.54 4.51
CA ARG A 152 -3.70 4.53 4.77
C ARG A 152 -3.15 3.11 4.84
N ALA A 153 -3.86 2.20 5.54
CA ALA A 153 -3.48 0.78 5.61
C ALA A 153 -3.42 0.15 4.21
N LYS A 154 -4.38 0.51 3.36
CA LYS A 154 -4.52 0.01 1.98
C LYS A 154 -3.65 0.75 0.96
N LYS A 155 -2.96 1.82 1.37
CA LYS A 155 -2.20 2.73 0.49
C LYS A 155 -3.07 3.28 -0.66
N THR A 156 -4.31 3.62 -0.35
CA THR A 156 -5.27 4.27 -1.26
C THR A 156 -5.59 5.71 -0.82
N ASP A 157 -4.86 6.24 0.16
CA ASP A 157 -5.06 7.57 0.72
C ASP A 157 -4.52 8.68 -0.18
N LEU A 158 -5.16 9.86 -0.07
CA LEU A 158 -4.62 11.15 -0.52
C LEU A 158 -3.98 11.87 0.69
N ALA A 159 -3.19 12.91 0.45
CA ALA A 159 -2.54 13.67 1.51
C ALA A 159 -3.53 14.32 2.49
N THR A 160 -4.71 14.68 1.99
CA THR A 160 -5.84 15.28 2.73
C THR A 160 -6.76 14.25 3.40
N SER A 161 -6.51 12.95 3.23
CA SER A 161 -7.37 11.92 3.81
C SER A 161 -7.20 11.83 5.32
N ASP A 162 -8.35 11.66 5.99
CA ASP A 162 -8.47 11.36 7.42
C ASP A 162 -7.59 10.18 7.85
N GLN A 163 -7.28 10.12 9.14
CA GLN A 163 -6.52 9.03 9.74
C GLN A 163 -7.45 8.10 10.50
N ASP A 164 -7.63 6.90 9.98
CA ASP A 164 -8.42 5.88 10.62
C ASP A 164 -7.53 5.02 11.55
N TYR A 165 -7.98 4.85 12.79
CA TYR A 165 -7.42 3.94 13.77
C TYR A 165 -8.47 2.90 14.14
N TYR A 166 -7.99 1.69 14.34
CA TYR A 166 -8.76 0.55 14.78
C TYR A 166 -8.14 0.01 16.06
N ILE A 167 -8.94 -0.07 17.11
CA ILE A 167 -8.53 -0.61 18.40
C ILE A 167 -8.91 -2.08 18.43
N ASP A 168 -7.89 -2.93 18.39
CA ASP A 168 -8.01 -4.37 18.57
C ASP A 168 -7.70 -4.71 20.03
N TRP A 169 -8.70 -5.22 20.73
CA TRP A 169 -8.62 -5.57 22.14
C TRP A 169 -9.32 -6.90 22.36
N GLU A 170 -8.68 -7.77 23.16
CA GLU A 170 -9.15 -9.13 23.42
C GLU A 170 -10.51 -9.14 24.13
N THR A 171 -10.79 -8.09 24.91
CA THR A 171 -12.09 -7.91 25.58
C THR A 171 -12.98 -7.00 24.76
N SER A 172 -14.29 -7.27 24.78
CA SER A 172 -15.26 -6.38 24.13
C SER A 172 -15.33 -5.02 24.84
N VAL A 173 -15.32 -3.95 24.05
CA VAL A 173 -15.38 -2.57 24.52
C VAL A 173 -16.81 -2.22 24.92
N THR A 174 -17.01 -1.74 26.15
CA THR A 174 -18.30 -1.28 26.68
C THR A 174 -18.49 0.22 26.42
N LEU A 175 -19.69 0.75 26.69
CA LEU A 175 -19.92 2.20 26.63
C LEU A 175 -18.99 2.95 27.60
N GLN A 176 -18.80 2.43 28.81
CA GLN A 176 -17.92 3.02 29.81
C GLN A 176 -16.48 3.14 29.28
N HIS A 177 -15.93 2.06 28.70
CA HIS A 177 -14.59 2.07 28.11
C HIS A 177 -14.44 3.12 27.00
N ARG A 178 -15.48 3.33 26.18
CA ARG A 178 -15.48 4.39 25.16
C ARG A 178 -15.47 5.78 25.80
N ASP A 179 -16.26 5.99 26.84
CA ASP A 179 -16.37 7.28 27.52
C ASP A 179 -15.08 7.64 28.25
N GLU A 180 -14.45 6.67 28.92
CA GLU A 180 -13.10 6.81 29.50
C GLU A 180 -12.07 7.19 28.41
N LEU A 181 -12.14 6.54 27.24
CA LEU A 181 -11.27 6.90 26.11
C LEU A 181 -11.57 8.30 25.57
N GLN A 182 -12.83 8.71 25.50
CA GLN A 182 -13.21 10.06 25.10
C GLN A 182 -12.60 11.10 26.04
N GLU A 183 -12.71 10.90 27.36
CA GLU A 183 -12.12 11.78 28.36
C GLU A 183 -10.59 11.86 28.24
N GLU A 184 -9.91 10.73 28.02
CA GLU A 184 -8.46 10.70 27.81
C GLU A 184 -8.01 11.36 26.51
N LEU A 185 -8.83 11.30 25.45
CA LEU A 185 -8.59 12.03 24.21
C LEU A 185 -8.82 13.53 24.42
N GLU A 186 -9.86 13.94 25.13
CA GLU A 186 -10.19 15.35 25.37
C GLU A 186 -9.07 16.06 26.15
N LYS A 187 -8.40 15.37 27.08
CA LYS A 187 -7.20 15.89 27.77
C LYS A 187 -6.06 16.24 26.81
N ARG A 188 -5.94 15.52 25.69
CA ARG A 188 -4.85 15.65 24.70
C ARG A 188 -5.26 16.47 23.47
N PHE A 189 -6.55 16.56 23.21
CA PHE A 189 -7.18 17.28 22.11
C PHE A 189 -8.37 18.12 22.62
N PRO A 190 -8.11 19.22 23.36
CA PRO A 190 -9.17 19.97 24.02
C PRO A 190 -10.18 20.58 23.03
N GLY A 191 -11.46 20.34 23.27
CA GLY A 191 -12.59 20.82 22.47
C GLY A 191 -12.74 20.16 21.10
N ALA A 192 -12.04 19.04 20.86
CA ALA A 192 -11.87 18.47 19.52
C ALA A 192 -12.42 17.05 19.38
N VAL A 193 -13.02 16.47 20.43
CA VAL A 193 -13.54 15.10 20.40
C VAL A 193 -15.06 15.06 20.21
N GLU A 194 -15.50 14.40 19.14
CA GLU A 194 -16.91 14.18 18.78
C GLU A 194 -17.23 12.68 18.79
N ILE A 195 -18.34 12.28 19.41
CA ILE A 195 -18.89 10.93 19.26
C ILE A 195 -19.89 10.91 18.10
N THR A 196 -19.63 10.08 17.10
CA THR A 196 -20.60 9.84 16.02
C THR A 196 -21.78 8.99 16.49
N LYS A 197 -22.89 8.97 15.72
CA LYS A 197 -24.07 8.12 15.99
C LYS A 197 -23.73 6.64 16.27
N HIS A 198 -22.65 6.11 15.67
CA HIS A 198 -22.26 4.71 15.82
C HIS A 198 -21.20 4.48 16.91
N GLY A 199 -20.88 5.48 17.73
CA GLY A 199 -19.87 5.36 18.77
C GLY A 199 -18.41 5.42 18.27
N THR A 200 -18.17 5.74 17.00
CA THR A 200 -16.83 6.13 16.52
C THR A 200 -16.46 7.47 17.11
N LEU A 201 -15.23 7.58 17.63
CA LEU A 201 -14.67 8.82 18.15
C LEU A 201 -13.95 9.57 17.02
N ARG A 202 -14.33 10.83 16.82
CA ARG A 202 -13.76 11.73 15.82
C ARG A 202 -12.97 12.81 16.54
N VAL A 203 -11.71 12.98 16.15
CA VAL A 203 -10.81 13.94 16.81
C VAL A 203 -10.21 14.87 15.76
N ALA A 204 -10.31 16.18 15.96
CA ALA A 204 -9.58 17.13 15.14
C ALA A 204 -8.12 17.21 15.62
N GLY A 205 -7.20 16.57 14.89
CA GLY A 205 -5.77 16.57 15.17
C GLY A 205 -4.99 17.64 14.38
N GLU A 206 -3.70 17.79 14.68
CA GLU A 206 -2.79 18.70 13.95
C GLU A 206 -2.64 18.31 12.48
N SER A 207 -2.81 17.03 12.18
CA SER A 207 -2.66 16.44 10.85
C SER A 207 -3.98 16.25 10.09
N GLY A 208 -5.09 16.75 10.64
CA GLY A 208 -6.44 16.60 10.11
C GLY A 208 -7.34 15.76 11.01
N GLN A 209 -8.45 15.28 10.44
CA GLN A 209 -9.43 14.47 11.16
C GLN A 209 -8.84 13.08 11.47
N LEU A 210 -8.99 12.65 12.71
CA LEU A 210 -8.69 11.28 13.18
C LEU A 210 -10.03 10.58 13.46
N CYS A 211 -10.19 9.34 13.02
CA CYS A 211 -11.34 8.50 13.29
C CYS A 211 -10.88 7.26 14.06
N ILE A 212 -11.39 7.05 15.26
CA ILE A 212 -11.02 5.94 16.14
C ILE A 212 -12.22 5.01 16.27
N THR A 213 -12.04 3.77 15.82
CA THR A 213 -13.06 2.72 15.82
C THR A 213 -12.58 1.53 16.65
N PHE A 214 -13.53 0.79 17.21
CA PHE A 214 -13.26 -0.43 17.98
C PHE A 214 -13.54 -1.68 17.15
N ALA A 215 -12.78 -2.74 17.41
CA ALA A 215 -12.95 -4.03 16.76
C ALA A 215 -14.17 -4.79 17.24
N HIS A 216 -14.25 -4.93 18.55
CA HIS A 216 -15.29 -5.69 19.23
C HIS A 216 -15.89 -4.72 20.25
N ALA A 217 -17.00 -4.06 19.89
CA ALA A 217 -17.71 -3.16 20.80
C ALA A 217 -19.14 -3.66 21.03
N LEU A 218 -19.53 -3.75 22.30
CA LEU A 218 -20.86 -4.21 22.71
C LEU A 218 -21.96 -3.19 22.44
N PHE A 219 -21.59 -1.94 22.17
CA PHE A 219 -22.52 -0.83 21.94
C PHE A 219 -22.75 -0.52 20.47
N TYR A 220 -22.12 -1.26 19.55
CA TYR A 220 -22.50 -1.18 18.16
C TYR A 220 -23.88 -1.83 18.00
N ASP A 221 -24.78 -1.09 17.35
CA ASP A 221 -26.06 -1.61 16.90
C ASP A 221 -25.82 -2.77 15.91
N GLU A 222 -26.74 -3.74 15.85
CA GLU A 222 -26.73 -4.81 14.83
C GLU A 222 -26.68 -4.20 13.42
N SER A 223 -27.28 -3.02 13.20
CA SER A 223 -27.18 -2.28 11.93
C SER A 223 -25.79 -1.73 11.60
N PHE A 224 -24.88 -1.72 12.59
CA PHE A 224 -23.45 -1.45 12.37
C PHE A 224 -22.70 -2.67 11.83
N GLU A 225 -23.43 -3.79 11.62
CA GLU A 225 -23.04 -5.01 10.93
C GLU A 225 -21.85 -4.76 10.01
N GLU A 226 -20.77 -5.51 10.26
CA GLU A 226 -19.49 -5.52 9.56
C GLU A 226 -19.61 -4.98 8.13
N ARG A 227 -19.59 -3.66 7.96
CA ARG A 227 -19.87 -3.04 6.66
C ARG A 227 -18.81 -3.52 5.70
N ALA A 228 -19.12 -4.56 4.91
CA ALA A 228 -18.22 -5.35 4.08
C ALA A 228 -16.83 -4.74 4.00
N ARG A 229 -16.07 -4.88 5.10
CA ARG A 229 -14.80 -4.17 5.21
C ARG A 229 -13.90 -4.95 4.30
N LEU A 230 -13.50 -4.32 3.19
CA LEU A 230 -12.43 -4.89 2.38
C LEU A 230 -11.27 -5.21 3.31
N ASP A 231 -10.75 -6.43 3.16
CA ASP A 231 -9.57 -6.88 3.89
C ASP A 231 -8.49 -5.79 3.82
N LYS A 232 -7.78 -5.57 4.92
CA LYS A 232 -6.61 -4.69 4.96
C LYS A 232 -5.60 -5.02 3.84
N ASP A 233 -5.56 -6.29 3.43
CA ASP A 233 -4.66 -6.80 2.41
C ASP A 233 -5.29 -6.83 1.00
N ALA A 234 -6.53 -6.36 0.79
CA ALA A 234 -7.21 -6.38 -0.51
C ALA A 234 -6.43 -5.69 -1.64
N PHE A 235 -5.58 -4.72 -1.31
CA PHE A 235 -4.72 -3.99 -2.25
C PHE A 235 -3.23 -4.35 -2.14
N LYS A 236 -2.86 -5.32 -1.29
CA LYS A 236 -1.46 -5.65 -1.03
C LYS A 236 -0.79 -6.19 -2.29
N GLY A 237 0.27 -5.52 -2.73
CA GLY A 237 0.98 -5.84 -3.98
C GLY A 237 0.28 -5.35 -5.25
N ASN A 238 -0.92 -4.79 -5.15
CA ASN A 238 -1.73 -4.35 -6.29
C ASN A 238 -1.59 -2.84 -6.53
N ARG A 239 -0.40 -2.42 -6.98
CA ARG A 239 -0.10 -1.00 -7.23
C ARG A 239 -1.03 -0.33 -8.26
N PRO A 240 -1.40 -0.98 -9.38
CA PRO A 240 -2.34 -0.37 -10.34
C PRO A 240 -3.69 -0.03 -9.71
N ALA A 241 -4.27 -0.93 -8.92
CA ALA A 241 -5.55 -0.67 -8.24
C ALA A 241 -5.43 0.44 -7.19
N GLN A 242 -4.33 0.46 -6.42
CA GLN A 242 -4.06 1.55 -5.44
C GLN A 242 -4.01 2.93 -6.13
N GLN A 243 -3.31 3.02 -7.25
CA GLN A 243 -3.21 4.25 -8.04
C GLN A 243 -4.56 4.63 -8.66
N ALA A 244 -5.32 3.65 -9.17
CA ALA A 244 -6.65 3.89 -9.71
C ALA A 244 -7.61 4.46 -8.64
N VAL A 245 -7.63 3.87 -7.43
CA VAL A 245 -8.45 4.41 -6.32
C VAL A 245 -8.08 5.86 -6.01
N ARG A 246 -6.79 6.18 -5.91
CA ARG A 246 -6.33 7.55 -5.64
C ARG A 246 -6.71 8.51 -6.75
N ALA A 247 -6.54 8.12 -8.01
CA ALA A 247 -6.90 8.93 -9.16
C ALA A 247 -8.39 9.26 -9.19
N VAL A 248 -9.25 8.26 -8.91
CA VAL A 248 -10.70 8.48 -8.82
C VAL A 248 -11.03 9.36 -7.62
N LYS A 249 -10.45 9.13 -6.43
CA LYS A 249 -10.67 10.00 -5.25
C LYS A 249 -10.34 11.46 -5.55
N MET A 250 -9.20 11.71 -6.20
CA MET A 250 -8.75 13.05 -6.57
C MET A 250 -9.80 13.74 -7.44
N LYS A 251 -10.30 13.06 -8.47
CA LYS A 251 -11.29 13.63 -9.40
C LYS A 251 -12.66 13.84 -8.77
N LEU A 252 -13.09 12.93 -7.89
CA LEU A 252 -14.31 13.13 -7.11
C LEU A 252 -14.18 14.33 -6.17
N GLN A 253 -13.01 14.53 -5.55
CA GLN A 253 -12.73 15.69 -4.71
C GLN A 253 -12.75 16.99 -5.54
N ASP A 254 -12.11 17.01 -6.71
CA ASP A 254 -12.11 18.17 -7.63
C ASP A 254 -13.53 18.54 -8.08
N ALA A 255 -14.41 17.55 -8.26
CA ALA A 255 -15.81 17.75 -8.61
C ALA A 255 -16.74 18.01 -7.42
N GLY A 256 -16.22 18.00 -6.18
CA GLY A 256 -17.03 18.17 -4.96
C GLY A 256 -17.99 17.00 -4.67
N ILE A 257 -17.75 15.83 -5.26
CA ILE A 257 -18.59 14.64 -5.10
C ILE A 257 -18.12 13.83 -3.89
N LYS A 258 -19.01 13.59 -2.92
CA LYS A 258 -18.74 12.75 -1.75
C LYS A 258 -19.15 11.30 -2.03
N LEU A 259 -18.16 10.41 -2.14
CA LEU A 259 -18.37 8.97 -2.24
C LEU A 259 -17.71 8.25 -1.07
N LYS A 260 -18.36 7.22 -0.53
CA LYS A 260 -17.77 6.41 0.55
C LYS A 260 -16.54 5.67 0.03
N GLY A 261 -15.43 5.73 0.77
CA GLY A 261 -14.16 5.15 0.36
C GLY A 261 -14.22 3.65 0.04
N HIS A 262 -14.95 2.86 0.85
CA HIS A 262 -15.09 1.42 0.61
C HIS A 262 -15.87 1.10 -0.67
N THR A 263 -16.91 1.90 -1.01
CA THR A 263 -17.68 1.74 -2.24
C THR A 263 -16.80 1.92 -3.47
N LEU A 264 -15.95 2.96 -3.44
CA LEU A 264 -14.99 3.21 -4.49
C LEU A 264 -13.95 2.09 -4.61
N GLU A 265 -13.37 1.67 -3.49
CA GLU A 265 -12.36 0.61 -3.46
C GLU A 265 -12.92 -0.71 -4.00
N TYR A 266 -14.15 -1.07 -3.64
CA TYR A 266 -14.82 -2.26 -4.16
C TYR A 266 -15.08 -2.15 -5.66
N ALA A 267 -15.51 -0.97 -6.14
CA ALA A 267 -15.73 -0.73 -7.57
C ALA A 267 -14.44 -0.92 -8.38
N VAL A 268 -13.28 -0.42 -7.90
CA VAL A 268 -11.99 -0.62 -8.57
C VAL A 268 -11.61 -2.11 -8.63
N LEU A 269 -11.77 -2.84 -7.53
CA LEU A 269 -11.44 -4.27 -7.50
C LEU A 269 -12.35 -5.07 -8.44
N LYS A 270 -13.65 -4.78 -8.48
CA LYS A 270 -14.59 -5.41 -9.40
C LYS A 270 -14.24 -5.14 -10.87
N VAL A 271 -13.92 -3.88 -11.21
CA VAL A 271 -13.47 -3.52 -12.55
C VAL A 271 -12.17 -4.22 -12.93
N GLN A 272 -11.26 -4.42 -11.96
CA GLN A 272 -10.03 -5.15 -12.20
C GLN A 272 -10.25 -6.65 -12.39
N GLU A 273 -11.21 -7.25 -11.68
CA GLU A 273 -11.61 -8.64 -11.90
C GLU A 273 -12.10 -8.86 -13.34
N GLU A 274 -12.89 -7.91 -13.87
CA GLU A 274 -13.36 -7.91 -15.25
C GLU A 274 -12.24 -7.58 -16.26
N HIS A 275 -11.15 -6.93 -15.81
CA HIS A 275 -10.05 -6.47 -16.66
C HIS A 275 -8.67 -6.68 -15.99
N PRO A 276 -8.21 -7.94 -15.86
CA PRO A 276 -7.05 -8.29 -15.02
C PRO A 276 -5.72 -7.68 -15.45
N TYR A 277 -5.61 -7.28 -16.73
CA TYR A 277 -4.40 -6.68 -17.31
C TYR A 277 -4.49 -5.16 -17.50
N ALA A 278 -5.59 -4.53 -17.06
CA ALA A 278 -5.76 -3.10 -17.19
C ALA A 278 -4.71 -2.33 -16.38
N GLY A 279 -4.13 -1.30 -16.99
CA GLY A 279 -3.27 -0.36 -16.28
C GLY A 279 -4.08 0.51 -15.33
N PHE A 280 -3.41 1.25 -14.43
CA PHE A 280 -4.12 2.08 -13.45
C PHE A 280 -5.04 3.14 -14.12
N TYR A 281 -4.63 3.69 -15.27
CA TYR A 281 -5.42 4.66 -16.02
C TYR A 281 -6.74 4.04 -16.50
N ASP A 282 -6.66 2.88 -17.15
CA ASP A 282 -7.83 2.16 -17.65
C ASP A 282 -8.76 1.75 -16.51
N LEU A 283 -8.19 1.28 -15.40
CA LEU A 283 -8.95 0.94 -14.18
C LEU A 283 -9.69 2.16 -13.63
N ALA A 284 -9.04 3.32 -13.54
CA ALA A 284 -9.66 4.56 -13.06
C ALA A 284 -10.82 5.00 -13.97
N MET A 285 -10.60 5.03 -15.29
CA MET A 285 -11.62 5.40 -16.27
C MET A 285 -12.83 4.45 -16.23
N LYS A 286 -12.58 3.14 -16.25
CA LYS A 286 -13.64 2.12 -16.20
C LYS A 286 -14.40 2.13 -14.88
N THR A 287 -13.73 2.44 -13.77
CA THR A 287 -14.39 2.60 -12.48
C THR A 287 -15.34 3.79 -12.48
N LEU A 288 -14.95 4.92 -13.07
CA LEU A 288 -15.84 6.07 -13.20
C LEU A 288 -17.03 5.78 -14.11
N ASP A 289 -16.81 5.05 -15.21
CA ASP A 289 -17.89 4.58 -16.07
C ASP A 289 -18.87 3.69 -15.30
N ALA A 290 -18.35 2.71 -14.54
CA ALA A 290 -19.15 1.80 -13.71
C ALA A 290 -19.93 2.53 -12.59
N LEU A 291 -19.42 3.66 -12.10
CA LEU A 291 -20.08 4.52 -11.12
C LEU A 291 -21.05 5.52 -11.77
N GLY A 292 -21.15 5.59 -13.10
CA GLY A 292 -21.94 6.60 -13.81
C GLY A 292 -21.37 8.02 -13.74
N LEU A 293 -20.07 8.14 -13.47
CA LEU A 293 -19.35 9.40 -13.20
C LEU A 293 -18.36 9.76 -14.30
N ARG A 294 -18.51 9.21 -15.52
CA ARG A 294 -17.61 9.46 -16.65
C ARG A 294 -17.37 10.95 -16.95
N ARG A 295 -18.38 11.80 -16.73
CA ARG A 295 -18.30 13.25 -16.99
C ARG A 295 -17.39 14.01 -16.04
N VAL A 296 -16.91 13.37 -14.96
CA VAL A 296 -16.01 13.95 -13.96
C VAL A 296 -14.55 13.92 -14.44
N PHE A 297 -14.24 13.24 -15.55
CA PHE A 297 -12.88 12.97 -16.01
C PHE A 297 -12.54 13.58 -17.37
#